data_AF-A0A2J8GGN5-F1
#
_entry.id   AF-A0A2J8GGN5-F1
#
_cell.length_a   1.000
_cell.length_b   1.000
_cell.length_c   1.000
_cell.angle_alpha   90.00
_cell.angle_beta   90.00
_cell.angle_gamma   90.00
#
_symmetry.space_group_name_H-M   'P 1'
#
loop_
_entity.id
_entity.type
_entity.pdbx_description
1 polymer ?
#
loop_
_entity_poly.entity_id
_entity_poly.type
_entity_poly.pdbx_seq_one_letter_code
_entity_poly.pdbx_strand_id
1 'polypeptide(L)'
;MKKTALGVLALAGTLVVQLAGAGPSTAADRLTTKTDMRGEGVTAEFVRTEGCIQTNVSVFGSVFTARGATPPEKVGFVSVTQVNTCTLATLIDGSGDATTLNLAVPNGLSNGRLRMSMEFTNYADSENPVVSAMTADLSFKATAQAAKTSEKSKSRSEDVRFESSEKTKARPVSAAGTVTLGDQKVLSPDTSSISGTAGSVLSKEKTVTRPVK
;
A
#
# COMPACT_ATOMS: atom_id res chain seq x y z
N MET A 1 -12.64 9.00 27.20
CA MET A 1 -11.59 9.76 26.47
C MET A 1 -11.74 9.46 24.98
N LYS A 2 -12.05 10.44 24.15
CA LYS A 2 -12.14 10.30 22.68
C LYS A 2 -10.95 11.02 22.08
N LYS A 3 -10.08 10.34 21.33
CA LYS A 3 -9.12 10.95 20.39
C LYS A 3 -8.44 9.86 19.53
N THR A 4 -8.11 10.27 18.30
CA THR A 4 -7.15 9.71 17.33
C THR A 4 -7.45 8.38 16.63
N ALA A 5 -8.35 8.40 15.63
CA ALA A 5 -8.39 7.39 14.55
C ALA A 5 -8.40 8.00 13.12
N LEU A 6 -8.43 9.34 13.00
CA LEU A 6 -8.53 10.02 11.70
C LEU A 6 -7.17 10.27 11.01
N GLY A 7 -6.04 10.08 11.68
CA GLY A 7 -4.72 10.41 11.12
C GLY A 7 -4.14 9.34 10.18
N VAL A 8 -4.45 8.06 10.41
CA VAL A 8 -3.83 6.93 9.70
C VAL A 8 -4.54 6.63 8.37
N LEU A 9 -5.84 6.93 8.27
CA LEU A 9 -6.65 6.73 7.06
C LEU A 9 -6.27 7.66 5.90
N ALA A 10 -5.69 8.82 6.17
CA ALA A 10 -5.25 9.77 5.14
C ALA A 10 -3.90 9.38 4.51
N LEU A 11 -3.03 8.70 5.27
CA LEU A 11 -1.67 8.31 4.85
C LEU A 11 -1.67 7.14 3.84
N ALA A 12 -2.59 6.19 3.99
CA ALA A 12 -2.71 5.08 3.03
C ALA A 12 -3.22 5.52 1.65
N GLY A 13 -4.00 6.62 1.59
CA GLY A 13 -4.45 7.22 0.34
C GLY A 13 -3.36 8.05 -0.36
N THR A 14 -2.46 8.67 0.41
CA THR A 14 -1.42 9.56 -0.15
C THR A 14 -0.21 8.79 -0.72
N LEU A 15 0.10 7.60 -0.21
CA LEU A 15 1.26 6.83 -0.70
C LEU A 15 1.10 6.35 -2.16
N VAL A 16 -0.14 6.18 -2.63
CA VAL A 16 -0.47 5.74 -4.00
C VAL A 16 -0.25 6.85 -5.05
N VAL A 17 -0.14 8.10 -4.62
CA VAL A 17 -0.24 9.29 -5.49
C VAL A 17 1.13 9.81 -5.98
N GLN A 18 2.25 9.35 -5.41
CA GLN A 18 3.56 9.97 -5.68
C GLN A 18 4.34 9.48 -6.92
N LEU A 19 3.83 8.49 -7.68
CA LEU A 19 4.58 7.88 -8.81
C LEU A 19 4.21 8.42 -10.21
N ALA A 20 3.24 9.32 -10.34
CA ALA A 20 2.82 9.88 -11.63
C ALA A 20 3.41 11.29 -11.85
N GLY A 21 4.71 11.39 -12.14
CA GLY A 21 5.40 12.68 -12.27
C GLY A 21 6.33 12.82 -13.48
N ALA A 22 5.81 13.47 -14.52
CA ALA A 22 6.50 14.32 -15.52
C ALA A 22 7.44 13.68 -16.57
N GLY A 23 7.02 13.76 -17.84
CA GLY A 23 7.91 13.81 -19.00
C GLY A 23 7.77 15.16 -19.72
N PRO A 24 8.86 15.79 -20.20
CA PRO A 24 8.79 17.04 -20.95
C PRO A 24 8.49 16.75 -22.43
N SER A 25 7.65 17.56 -23.08
CA SER A 25 7.56 17.57 -24.54
C SER A 25 7.22 18.96 -25.06
N THR A 26 8.01 19.38 -26.04
CA THR A 26 8.11 20.71 -26.65
C THR A 26 6.87 21.11 -27.45
N ALA A 27 6.72 22.43 -27.60
CA ALA A 27 5.59 23.15 -28.17
C ALA A 27 5.31 22.84 -29.65
N ALA A 28 4.07 22.44 -29.92
CA ALA A 28 3.18 22.83 -31.02
C ALA A 28 2.04 21.81 -31.04
N ASP A 29 0.81 22.26 -31.33
CA ASP A 29 -0.45 21.55 -31.15
C ASP A 29 -0.96 21.44 -29.71
N ARG A 30 -2.28 21.56 -29.60
CA ARG A 30 -3.05 21.48 -28.36
C ARG A 30 -2.86 20.09 -27.73
N LEU A 31 -1.78 19.90 -26.98
CA LEU A 31 -1.49 18.62 -26.34
C LEU A 31 -2.50 18.41 -25.23
N THR A 32 -3.30 17.35 -25.37
CA THR A 32 -4.17 16.85 -24.31
C THR A 32 -3.62 15.52 -23.85
N THR A 33 -2.91 15.50 -22.73
CA THR A 33 -2.56 14.24 -22.07
C THR A 33 -3.74 13.82 -21.19
N LYS A 34 -4.05 12.53 -21.20
CA LYS A 34 -5.05 11.91 -20.32
C LYS A 34 -4.47 10.65 -19.73
N THR A 35 -4.43 10.61 -18.40
CA THR A 35 -4.00 9.44 -17.65
C THR A 35 -5.19 8.97 -16.85
N ASP A 36 -5.68 7.77 -17.14
CA ASP A 36 -6.69 7.10 -16.31
C ASP A 36 -5.95 6.00 -15.54
N MET A 37 -5.93 6.05 -14.22
CA MET A 37 -5.33 5.01 -13.36
C MET A 37 -6.42 4.31 -12.56
N ARG A 38 -6.36 2.98 -12.50
CA ARG A 38 -7.18 2.18 -11.61
C ARG A 38 -6.30 1.25 -10.82
N GLY A 39 -6.58 1.08 -9.54
CA GLY A 39 -5.92 0.04 -8.77
C GLY A 39 -6.66 -0.34 -7.52
N GLU A 40 -6.14 -1.40 -6.91
CA GLU A 40 -6.66 -2.02 -5.70
C GLU A 40 -5.47 -2.26 -4.75
N GLY A 41 -5.73 -2.15 -3.46
CA GLY A 41 -4.70 -2.34 -2.45
C GLY A 41 -5.27 -2.83 -1.13
N VAL A 42 -4.39 -3.36 -0.29
CA VAL A 42 -4.71 -3.79 1.06
C VAL A 42 -3.57 -3.43 1.99
N THR A 43 -3.91 -2.95 3.18
CA THR A 43 -3.02 -2.79 4.32
C THR A 43 -3.51 -3.66 5.47
N ALA A 44 -2.58 -4.21 6.25
CA ALA A 44 -2.89 -4.93 7.47
C ALA A 44 -1.78 -4.76 8.50
N GLU A 45 -2.17 -4.57 9.75
CA GLU A 45 -1.29 -4.41 10.90
C GLU A 45 -1.56 -5.54 11.89
N PHE A 46 -0.51 -6.19 12.36
CA PHE A 46 -0.58 -7.29 13.33
C PHE A 46 0.30 -6.98 14.53
N VAL A 47 -0.18 -7.33 15.72
CA VAL A 47 0.60 -7.23 16.95
C VAL A 47 0.41 -8.53 17.72
N ARG A 48 1.50 -9.13 18.16
CA ARG A 48 1.51 -10.36 18.97
C ARG A 48 2.53 -10.21 20.09
N THR A 49 2.18 -10.73 21.26
CA THR A 49 3.08 -10.81 22.40
C THR A 49 3.16 -12.25 22.90
N GLU A 50 4.38 -12.78 23.00
CA GLU A 50 4.68 -14.12 23.50
C GLU A 50 5.72 -14.02 24.61
N GLY A 51 5.27 -14.15 25.87
CA GLY A 51 6.13 -13.87 27.01
C GLY A 51 6.68 -12.44 26.95
N CYS A 52 8.00 -12.31 26.89
CA CYS A 52 8.70 -11.02 26.76
C CYS A 52 8.84 -10.53 25.31
N ILE A 53 8.41 -11.30 24.30
CA ILE A 53 8.64 -10.94 22.90
C ILE A 53 7.39 -10.26 22.33
N GLN A 54 7.51 -8.98 21.97
CA GLN A 54 6.50 -8.25 21.21
C GLN A 54 6.91 -8.19 19.75
N THR A 55 6.00 -8.58 18.85
CA THR A 55 6.21 -8.56 17.40
C THR A 55 5.12 -7.71 16.76
N ASN A 56 5.51 -6.73 15.95
CA ASN A 56 4.64 -5.93 15.11
C ASN A 56 4.95 -6.24 13.65
N VAL A 57 3.91 -6.46 12.85
CA VAL A 57 4.04 -6.73 11.41
C VAL A 57 3.08 -5.82 10.66
N SER A 58 3.60 -5.02 9.73
CA SER A 58 2.79 -4.22 8.82
C SER A 58 2.95 -4.77 7.41
N VAL A 59 1.83 -4.95 6.74
CA VAL A 59 1.78 -5.52 5.40
C VAL A 59 1.00 -4.59 4.48
N PHE A 60 1.60 -4.30 3.33
CA PHE A 60 1.00 -3.52 2.26
C PHE A 60 1.11 -4.30 0.94
N GLY A 61 0.05 -4.29 0.14
CA GLY A 61 0.07 -4.84 -1.20
C GLY A 61 -0.89 -4.08 -2.10
N SER A 62 -0.46 -3.80 -3.32
CA SER A 62 -1.25 -3.04 -4.29
C SER A 62 -0.95 -3.42 -5.73
N VAL A 63 -1.95 -3.23 -6.58
CA VAL A 63 -1.88 -3.43 -8.04
C VAL A 63 -2.56 -2.25 -8.71
N PHE A 64 -1.80 -1.52 -9.52
CA PHE A 64 -2.27 -0.38 -10.30
C PHE A 64 -2.13 -0.63 -11.79
N THR A 65 -3.02 -0.05 -12.57
CA THR A 65 -3.01 -0.13 -14.02
C THR A 65 -3.37 1.23 -14.59
N ALA A 66 -2.43 1.83 -15.30
CA ALA A 66 -2.71 2.97 -16.16
C ALA A 66 -3.38 2.48 -17.45
N ARG A 67 -4.38 3.22 -17.93
CA ARG A 67 -5.07 2.89 -19.17
C ARG A 67 -4.08 2.92 -20.34
N GLY A 68 -4.01 1.80 -21.07
CA GLY A 68 -3.06 1.63 -22.17
C GLY A 68 -1.69 1.11 -21.76
N ALA A 69 -1.42 0.98 -20.45
CA ALA A 69 -0.22 0.33 -19.95
C ALA A 69 -0.46 -1.17 -19.72
N THR A 70 0.47 -1.98 -20.19
CA THR A 70 0.59 -3.41 -19.86
C THR A 70 2.06 -3.73 -19.66
N PRO A 71 2.47 -4.41 -18.57
CA PRO A 71 1.66 -5.01 -17.49
C PRO A 71 1.26 -4.04 -16.35
N PRO A 72 0.36 -4.45 -15.42
CA PRO A 72 0.05 -3.71 -14.19
C PRO A 72 1.30 -3.48 -13.33
N GLU A 73 1.37 -2.31 -12.70
CA GLU A 73 2.36 -2.02 -11.67
C GLU A 73 1.93 -2.64 -10.34
N LYS A 74 2.87 -3.27 -9.65
CA LYS A 74 2.62 -3.98 -8.40
C LYS A 74 3.61 -3.49 -7.35
N VAL A 75 3.10 -3.12 -6.18
CA VAL A 75 3.92 -2.71 -5.04
C VAL A 75 3.48 -3.52 -3.83
N GLY A 76 4.42 -4.24 -3.24
CA GLY A 76 4.21 -5.01 -2.02
C GLY A 76 5.32 -4.73 -1.04
N PHE A 77 4.96 -4.61 0.23
CA PHE A 77 5.88 -4.24 1.29
C PHE A 77 5.49 -4.96 2.58
N VAL A 78 6.48 -5.45 3.31
CA VAL A 78 6.31 -5.95 4.67
C VAL A 78 7.36 -5.32 5.55
N SER A 79 6.96 -4.81 6.72
CA SER A 79 7.87 -4.45 7.80
C SER A 79 7.61 -5.30 9.02
N VAL A 80 8.69 -5.67 9.71
CA VAL A 80 8.64 -6.46 10.94
C VAL A 80 9.52 -5.78 11.97
N THR A 81 8.96 -5.54 13.15
CA THR A 81 9.72 -5.13 14.32
C THR A 81 9.45 -6.11 15.45
N GLN A 82 10.50 -6.68 16.02
CA GLN A 82 10.43 -7.60 17.15
C GLN A 82 11.36 -7.12 18.26
N VAL A 83 10.81 -6.96 19.47
CA VAL A 83 11.52 -6.47 20.64
C VAL A 83 11.31 -7.41 21.82
N ASN A 84 12.39 -7.69 22.56
CA ASN A 84 12.31 -8.30 23.87
C ASN A 84 12.02 -7.22 24.91
N THR A 85 10.78 -7.11 25.35
CA THR A 85 10.33 -6.07 26.28
C THR A 85 10.92 -6.18 27.68
N CYS A 86 11.46 -7.35 28.06
CA CYS A 86 12.12 -7.56 29.35
C CYS A 86 13.56 -7.04 29.37
N THR A 87 14.24 -7.03 28.22
CA THR A 87 15.64 -6.55 28.08
C THR A 87 15.76 -5.27 27.25
N LEU A 88 14.67 -4.86 26.61
CA LEU A 88 14.61 -3.80 25.60
C LEU A 88 15.48 -4.04 24.36
N ALA A 89 15.93 -5.28 24.14
CA ALA A 89 16.71 -5.64 22.97
C ALA A 89 15.84 -5.74 21.71
N THR A 90 16.25 -5.07 20.62
CA THR A 90 15.70 -5.27 19.29
C THR A 90 16.21 -6.59 18.72
N LEU A 91 15.30 -7.48 18.33
CA LEU A 91 15.61 -8.78 17.75
C LEU A 91 15.46 -8.78 16.23
N ILE A 92 14.44 -8.06 15.74
CA ILE A 92 14.20 -7.82 14.32
C ILE A 92 13.80 -6.36 14.18
N ASP A 93 14.40 -5.67 13.24
CA ASP A 93 13.90 -4.39 12.77
C ASP A 93 14.20 -4.28 11.28
N GLY A 94 13.18 -4.43 10.45
CA GLY A 94 13.45 -4.54 9.02
C GLY A 94 12.23 -4.49 8.15
N SER A 95 12.52 -4.51 6.85
CA SER A 95 11.51 -4.48 5.81
C SER A 95 11.97 -5.19 4.55
N GLY A 96 11.01 -5.50 3.69
CA GLY A 96 11.24 -6.07 2.38
C GLY A 96 10.22 -5.58 1.37
N ASP A 97 10.70 -5.34 0.14
CA ASP A 97 9.88 -5.04 -1.02
C ASP A 97 9.63 -6.32 -1.82
N ALA A 98 8.37 -6.53 -2.21
CA ALA A 98 7.94 -7.75 -2.87
C ALA A 98 8.56 -7.92 -4.26
N THR A 99 9.40 -8.94 -4.42
CA THR A 99 9.88 -9.43 -5.72
C THR A 99 8.73 -10.05 -6.52
N THR A 100 7.82 -10.73 -5.82
CA THR A 100 6.57 -11.22 -6.43
C THR A 100 5.38 -10.79 -5.60
N LEU A 101 4.30 -10.36 -6.27
CA LEU A 101 3.04 -10.00 -5.65
C LEU A 101 1.86 -10.57 -6.43
N ASN A 102 0.98 -11.26 -5.71
CA ASN A 102 -0.32 -11.69 -6.17
C ASN A 102 -1.39 -11.20 -5.20
N LEU A 103 -2.05 -10.11 -5.57
CA LEU A 103 -3.21 -9.57 -4.87
C LEU A 103 -4.46 -9.91 -5.68
N ALA A 104 -5.40 -10.59 -5.04
CA ALA A 104 -6.72 -10.90 -5.58
C ALA A 104 -7.78 -10.28 -4.68
N VAL A 105 -8.56 -9.33 -5.21
CA VAL A 105 -9.63 -8.65 -4.48
C VAL A 105 -10.99 -8.86 -5.17
N PRO A 106 -11.53 -10.10 -5.17
CA PRO A 106 -12.83 -10.35 -5.74
C PRO A 106 -13.93 -9.57 -5.01
N ASN A 107 -15.09 -9.42 -5.64
CA ASN A 107 -16.32 -8.95 -5.00
C ASN A 107 -16.26 -7.51 -4.42
N GLY A 108 -15.42 -6.64 -4.99
CA GLY A 108 -15.43 -5.22 -4.68
C GLY A 108 -15.01 -4.92 -3.23
N LEU A 109 -13.88 -5.49 -2.81
CA LEU A 109 -13.23 -5.29 -1.51
C LEU A 109 -13.90 -6.00 -0.32
N SER A 110 -14.79 -6.99 -0.55
CA SER A 110 -15.42 -7.73 0.56
C SER A 110 -14.55 -8.84 1.10
N ASN A 111 -13.72 -9.46 0.26
CA ASN A 111 -12.73 -10.46 0.62
C ASN A 111 -11.58 -10.45 -0.37
N GLY A 112 -10.50 -11.13 -0.02
CA GLY A 112 -9.38 -11.29 -0.93
C GLY A 112 -8.19 -11.98 -0.30
N ARG A 113 -7.12 -12.03 -1.09
CA ARG A 113 -5.87 -12.68 -0.72
C ARG A 113 -4.69 -11.86 -1.22
N LEU A 114 -3.65 -11.79 -0.40
CA LEU A 114 -2.35 -11.22 -0.74
C LEU A 114 -1.28 -12.28 -0.54
N ARG A 115 -0.52 -12.57 -1.59
CA ARG A 115 0.67 -13.42 -1.53
C ARG A 115 1.87 -12.65 -2.03
N MET A 116 2.96 -12.70 -1.27
CA MET A 116 4.20 -12.02 -1.60
C MET A 116 5.41 -12.89 -1.28
N SER A 117 6.46 -12.74 -2.10
CA SER A 117 7.82 -13.17 -1.78
C SER A 117 8.75 -11.97 -1.92
N MET A 118 9.69 -11.82 -1.00
CA MET A 118 10.63 -10.70 -0.97
C MET A 118 11.98 -11.11 -0.40
N GLU A 119 12.98 -10.28 -0.64
CA GLU A 119 14.15 -10.20 0.21
C GLU A 119 13.85 -9.22 1.34
N PHE A 120 14.09 -9.64 2.58
CA PHE A 120 13.91 -8.85 3.79
C PHE A 120 15.27 -8.53 4.38
N THR A 121 15.50 -7.26 4.70
CA THR A 121 16.73 -6.81 5.34
C THR A 121 16.46 -6.52 6.81
N ASN A 122 17.14 -7.24 7.71
CA ASN A 122 17.10 -7.03 9.14
C ASN A 122 18.23 -6.11 9.59
N TYR A 123 17.88 -4.99 10.21
CA TYR A 123 18.76 -3.95 10.75
C TYR A 123 18.84 -3.98 12.28
N ALA A 124 18.43 -5.07 12.93
CA ALA A 124 18.59 -5.22 14.38
C ALA A 124 20.05 -5.05 14.83
N ASP A 125 21.00 -5.48 14.00
CA ASP A 125 22.40 -4.99 14.00
C ASP A 125 22.57 -4.07 12.78
N SER A 126 22.66 -2.76 13.02
CA SER A 126 22.78 -1.78 11.93
C SER A 126 24.16 -1.76 11.27
N GLU A 127 25.20 -2.33 11.91
CA GLU A 127 26.53 -2.43 11.33
C GLU A 127 26.63 -3.63 10.38
N ASN A 128 25.86 -4.69 10.63
CA ASN A 128 25.86 -5.93 9.86
C ASN A 128 24.44 -6.36 9.48
N PRO A 129 23.75 -5.65 8.57
CA PRO A 129 22.39 -5.99 8.18
C PRO A 129 22.34 -7.36 7.51
N VAL A 130 21.37 -8.19 7.92
CA VAL A 130 21.19 -9.55 7.40
C VAL A 130 20.05 -9.57 6.40
N VAL A 131 20.32 -10.04 5.19
CA VAL A 131 19.30 -10.26 4.16
C VAL A 131 18.80 -11.70 4.23
N SER A 132 17.49 -11.90 4.18
CA SER A 132 16.87 -13.22 4.24
C SER A 132 15.60 -13.26 3.40
N ALA A 133 15.27 -14.42 2.85
CA ALA A 133 14.02 -14.60 2.12
C ALA A 133 12.82 -14.45 3.06
N MET A 134 11.80 -13.73 2.63
CA MET A 134 10.55 -13.59 3.36
C MET A 134 9.36 -13.91 2.46
N THR A 135 8.34 -14.54 3.04
CA THR A 135 7.05 -14.75 2.37
C THR A 135 5.90 -14.27 3.23
N ALA A 136 4.85 -13.78 2.58
CA ALA A 136 3.59 -13.43 3.20
C ALA A 136 2.43 -14.06 2.43
N ASP A 137 1.52 -14.74 3.12
CA ASP A 137 0.27 -15.26 2.56
C ASP A 137 -0.87 -14.91 3.51
N LEU A 138 -1.61 -13.86 3.15
CA LEU A 138 -2.70 -13.30 3.95
C LEU A 138 -4.03 -13.44 3.21
N SER A 139 -5.07 -13.74 3.97
CA SER A 139 -6.45 -13.58 3.55
C SER A 139 -7.07 -12.41 4.30
N PHE A 140 -8.02 -11.71 3.68
CA PHE A 140 -8.73 -10.63 4.34
C PHE A 140 -10.23 -10.67 4.05
N LYS A 141 -11.01 -10.16 4.98
CA LYS A 141 -12.47 -10.06 4.91
C LYS A 141 -12.94 -8.71 5.45
N ALA A 142 -13.86 -8.07 4.75
CA ALA A 142 -14.47 -6.82 5.20
C ALA A 142 -15.21 -7.00 6.52
N THR A 143 -14.98 -6.07 7.43
CA THR A 143 -15.63 -6.02 8.75
C THR A 143 -16.71 -4.95 8.83
N ALA A 144 -16.72 -4.02 7.87
CA ALA A 144 -17.68 -2.93 7.80
C ALA A 144 -18.07 -2.58 6.36
N GLN A 145 -19.04 -1.68 6.21
CA GLN A 145 -19.44 -1.14 4.91
C GLN A 145 -18.31 -0.32 4.26
N ALA A 146 -18.39 -0.15 2.93
CA ALA A 146 -17.44 0.70 2.22
C ALA A 146 -17.73 2.17 2.46
N ALA A 147 -16.67 2.94 2.73
CA ALA A 147 -16.65 4.37 2.49
C ALA A 147 -16.31 4.62 1.02
N LYS A 148 -16.93 5.65 0.44
CA LYS A 148 -16.61 6.14 -0.90
C LYS A 148 -16.32 7.62 -0.80
N THR A 149 -15.21 8.06 -1.38
CA THR A 149 -14.92 9.50 -1.53
C THR A 149 -14.74 9.82 -3.00
N SER A 150 -14.97 11.08 -3.34
CA SER A 150 -14.62 11.59 -4.65
C SER A 150 -14.11 13.01 -4.51
N GLU A 151 -12.97 13.26 -5.11
CA GLU A 151 -12.34 14.55 -5.15
C GLU A 151 -12.16 14.99 -6.59
N LYS A 152 -12.24 16.30 -6.82
CA LYS A 152 -12.01 16.89 -8.14
C LYS A 152 -11.23 18.17 -7.92
N SER A 153 -10.10 18.29 -8.60
CA SER A 153 -9.35 19.55 -8.63
C SER A 153 -9.26 20.06 -10.05
N LYS A 154 -9.29 21.38 -10.17
CA LYS A 154 -9.02 22.09 -11.42
C LYS A 154 -8.10 23.24 -11.07
N SER A 155 -6.95 23.29 -11.71
CA SER A 155 -6.02 24.40 -11.59
C SER A 155 -5.58 24.85 -12.98
N ARG A 156 -5.06 26.07 -13.03
CA ARG A 156 -4.51 26.66 -14.24
C ARG A 156 -3.20 27.34 -13.87
N SER A 157 -2.17 27.07 -14.65
CA SER A 157 -0.90 27.79 -14.62
C SER A 157 -0.62 28.23 -16.05
N GLU A 158 -0.48 29.53 -16.28
CA GLU A 158 -0.30 30.10 -17.63
C GLU A 158 -1.37 29.58 -18.62
N ASP A 159 -0.94 28.93 -19.71
CA ASP A 159 -1.77 28.31 -20.75
C ASP A 159 -2.01 26.81 -20.56
N VAL A 160 -1.62 26.28 -19.42
CA VAL A 160 -1.84 24.89 -19.04
C VAL A 160 -3.00 24.79 -18.05
N ARG A 161 -4.01 23.99 -18.40
CA ARG A 161 -5.10 23.61 -17.51
C ARG A 161 -4.89 22.18 -17.03
N PHE A 162 -4.90 22.01 -15.72
CA PHE A 162 -4.86 20.70 -15.07
C PHE A 162 -6.24 20.38 -14.53
N GLU A 163 -6.74 19.19 -14.83
CA GLU A 163 -7.94 18.63 -14.25
C GLU A 163 -7.60 17.28 -13.65
N SER A 164 -7.89 17.10 -12.37
CA SER A 164 -7.83 15.80 -11.72
C SER A 164 -9.21 15.42 -11.19
N SER A 165 -9.50 14.12 -11.20
CA SER A 165 -10.60 13.57 -10.44
C SER A 165 -10.20 12.24 -9.86
N GLU A 166 -10.46 12.06 -8.58
CA GLU A 166 -10.23 10.82 -7.88
C GLU A 166 -11.54 10.28 -7.34
N LYS A 167 -11.72 8.97 -7.44
CA LYS A 167 -12.78 8.23 -6.77
C LYS A 167 -12.13 7.11 -5.99
N THR A 168 -12.33 7.11 -4.68
CA THR A 168 -11.85 6.02 -3.83
C THR A 168 -13.04 5.24 -3.28
N LYS A 169 -12.79 3.95 -3.04
CA LYS A 169 -13.65 3.10 -2.22
C LYS A 169 -12.73 2.37 -1.27
N ALA A 170 -12.99 2.48 0.03
CA ALA A 170 -12.20 1.81 1.06
C ALA A 170 -13.12 1.05 2.00
N ARG A 171 -12.62 -0.07 2.53
CA ARG A 171 -13.31 -0.92 3.50
C ARG A 171 -12.34 -1.31 4.61
N PRO A 172 -12.73 -1.13 5.89
CA PRO A 172 -12.07 -1.82 6.98
C PRO A 172 -12.14 -3.34 6.75
N VAL A 173 -11.03 -4.03 6.96
CA VAL A 173 -10.92 -5.48 6.85
C VAL A 173 -10.24 -6.06 8.08
N SER A 174 -10.54 -7.33 8.36
CA SER A 174 -9.73 -8.18 9.21
C SER A 174 -8.90 -9.08 8.30
N ALA A 175 -7.59 -9.13 8.53
CA ALA A 175 -6.67 -9.99 7.83
C ALA A 175 -6.10 -11.06 8.77
N ALA A 176 -5.80 -12.23 8.22
CA ALA A 176 -5.17 -13.34 8.92
C ALA A 176 -4.37 -14.19 7.91
N GLY A 177 -3.28 -14.78 8.36
CA GLY A 177 -2.41 -15.58 7.51
C GLY A 177 -1.00 -15.73 8.07
N THR A 178 -0.04 -16.04 7.21
CA THR A 178 1.33 -16.34 7.61
C THR A 178 2.32 -15.33 7.06
N VAL A 179 3.33 -15.02 7.88
CA VAL A 179 4.55 -14.31 7.45
C VAL A 179 5.74 -15.11 7.95
N THR A 180 6.64 -15.47 7.04
CA THR A 180 7.85 -16.24 7.36
C THR A 180 9.09 -15.46 6.96
N LEU A 181 10.10 -15.45 7.82
CA LEU A 181 11.42 -14.88 7.59
C LEU A 181 12.45 -16.02 7.68
N GLY A 182 12.99 -16.46 6.54
CA GLY A 182 13.69 -17.74 6.45
C GLY A 182 12.81 -18.87 6.97
N ASP A 183 13.33 -19.63 7.93
CA ASP A 183 12.60 -20.72 8.60
C ASP A 183 11.74 -20.24 9.79
N GLN A 184 11.87 -18.97 10.20
CA GLN A 184 11.13 -18.42 11.33
C GLN A 184 9.71 -18.02 10.91
N LYS A 185 8.70 -18.49 11.66
CA LYS A 185 7.32 -17.97 11.55
C LYS A 185 7.18 -16.71 12.40
N VAL A 186 7.06 -15.57 11.73
CA VAL A 186 6.86 -14.26 12.38
C VAL A 186 5.38 -14.04 12.69
N LEU A 187 4.50 -14.48 11.77
CA LEU A 187 3.06 -14.43 11.93
C LEU A 187 2.45 -15.81 11.66
N SER A 188 1.54 -16.23 12.53
CA SER A 188 0.81 -17.50 12.42
C SER A 188 -0.63 -17.28 11.93
N PRO A 189 -1.26 -18.27 11.26
CA PRO A 189 -2.57 -18.11 10.61
C PRO A 189 -3.71 -17.68 11.55
N ASP A 190 -3.58 -17.96 12.84
CA ASP A 190 -4.52 -17.65 13.91
C ASP A 190 -4.39 -16.21 14.43
N THR A 191 -3.31 -15.52 14.07
CA THR A 191 -3.10 -14.11 14.46
C THR A 191 -3.96 -13.21 13.58
N SER A 192 -4.98 -12.60 14.18
CA SER A 192 -5.83 -11.61 13.52
C SER A 192 -5.18 -10.23 13.53
N SER A 193 -5.34 -9.49 12.44
CA SER A 193 -4.89 -8.11 12.33
C SER A 193 -5.59 -7.21 13.36
N ILE A 194 -4.85 -6.32 14.00
CA ILE A 194 -5.42 -5.25 14.85
C ILE A 194 -6.12 -4.17 14.01
N SER A 195 -5.68 -3.99 12.77
CA SER A 195 -6.34 -3.12 11.80
C SER A 195 -6.00 -3.56 10.38
N GLY A 196 -6.87 -3.22 9.44
CA GLY A 196 -6.62 -3.45 8.03
C GLY A 196 -7.59 -2.65 7.18
N THR A 197 -7.16 -2.26 5.99
CA THR A 197 -7.99 -1.56 5.01
C THR A 197 -7.78 -2.14 3.63
N ALA A 198 -8.85 -2.52 2.95
CA ALA A 198 -8.83 -2.79 1.51
C ALA A 198 -9.39 -1.57 0.76
N GLY A 199 -8.72 -1.18 -0.31
CA GLY A 199 -9.03 0.02 -1.09
C GLY A 199 -9.06 -0.25 -2.58
N SER A 200 -9.82 0.58 -3.30
CA SER A 200 -9.71 0.73 -4.74
C SER A 200 -9.74 2.21 -5.10
N VAL A 201 -8.92 2.61 -6.07
CA VAL A 201 -8.85 3.96 -6.59
C VAL A 201 -9.14 3.97 -8.09
N LEU A 202 -9.83 5.00 -8.54
CA LEU A 202 -9.90 5.43 -9.93
C LEU A 202 -9.49 6.89 -9.98
N SER A 203 -8.29 7.15 -10.49
CA SER A 203 -7.80 8.51 -10.75
C SER A 203 -7.88 8.81 -12.24
N LYS A 204 -8.23 10.05 -12.56
CA LYS A 204 -8.19 10.59 -13.92
C LYS A 204 -7.51 11.93 -13.89
N GLU A 205 -6.45 12.05 -14.65
CA GLU A 205 -5.72 13.27 -14.83
C GLU A 205 -5.76 13.70 -16.28
N LYS A 206 -5.88 15.00 -16.48
CA LYS A 206 -5.93 15.59 -17.80
C LYS A 206 -5.20 16.92 -17.77
N THR A 207 -4.22 17.05 -18.65
CA THR A 207 -3.52 18.31 -18.89
C THR A 207 -3.88 18.79 -20.29
N VAL A 208 -4.22 20.07 -20.40
CA VAL A 208 -4.52 20.72 -21.68
C VAL A 208 -3.64 21.94 -21.82
N THR A 209 -2.75 21.92 -22.81
CA THR A 209 -1.95 23.08 -23.20
C THR A 209 -2.67 23.83 -24.32
N ARG A 210 -2.88 25.14 -24.18
CA ARG A 210 -3.35 25.99 -25.28
C ARG A 210 -2.16 26.71 -25.93
N PRO A 211 -2.14 26.87 -27.27
CA PRO A 211 -1.14 27.71 -27.91
C PRO A 211 -1.35 29.18 -27.50
N VAL A 212 -0.24 29.87 -27.23
CA VAL A 212 -0.18 31.33 -27.04
C VAL A 212 -0.63 31.98 -28.35
N LYS A 213 -1.56 32.94 -28.27
CA LYS A 213 -1.97 33.75 -29.43
C LYS A 213 -0.96 34.84 -29.71
#